data_AF-A0A349JF32-F1
#
_entry.id   AF-A0A349JF32-F1
#
_cell.length_a   1.000
_cell.length_b   1.000
_cell.length_c   1.000
_cell.angle_alpha   90.00
_cell.angle_beta   90.00
_cell.angle_gamma   90.00
#
_symmetry.space_group_name_H-M   'P 1'
#
loop_
_entity.id
_entity.type
_entity.pdbx_description
1 polymer ?
#
loop_
_entity_poly.entity_id
_entity_poly.type
_entity_poly.pdbx_seq_one_letter_code
_entity_poly.pdbx_strand_id
1 'polypeptide(L)'
;MKISFTLDRDEGIDPNDPIGDILLTDGNIVLSVESTYLDSWFDVLIDGYKSLQNKNKVTLEIVEEPEVITFEPVLEGFKISYGKQELFFSNLNEFYQSLLTSAKELLFQLHPDQENLTNFPLLTKIRHFIEESPTQFKTSQSLILVQ
;
A
#
# COMPACT_ATOMS: atom_id res chain seq x y z
N MET A 1 4.23 -7.70 -8.49
CA MET A 1 4.63 -7.05 -7.22
C MET A 1 3.66 -7.45 -6.12
N LYS A 2 4.14 -7.76 -4.91
CA LYS A 2 3.32 -8.14 -3.75
C LYS A 2 3.70 -7.32 -2.52
N ILE A 3 2.69 -6.90 -1.79
CA ILE A 3 2.74 -6.26 -0.47
C ILE A 3 1.98 -7.17 0.49
N SER A 4 2.54 -7.41 1.67
CA SER A 4 1.90 -8.15 2.76
C SER A 4 2.40 -7.63 4.09
N PHE A 5 1.64 -7.86 5.15
CA PHE A 5 2.01 -7.48 6.50
C PHE A 5 1.54 -8.52 7.51
N THR A 6 2.08 -8.46 8.71
CA THR A 6 1.62 -9.19 9.90
C THR A 6 1.54 -8.22 11.06
N LEU A 7 0.41 -8.19 11.77
CA LEU A 7 0.30 -7.41 13.00
C LEU A 7 0.99 -8.15 14.14
N ASP A 8 1.72 -7.41 14.98
CA ASP A 8 2.12 -7.91 16.29
C ASP A 8 0.88 -8.09 17.16
N ARG A 9 0.82 -9.22 17.86
CA ARG A 9 -0.32 -9.60 18.71
C ARG A 9 0.11 -9.93 20.13
N ASP A 10 1.40 -9.86 20.44
CA ASP A 10 1.93 -10.30 21.73
C ASP A 10 1.38 -9.44 22.88
N GLU A 11 1.21 -8.13 22.65
CA GLU A 11 0.63 -7.18 23.62
C GLU A 11 -0.84 -6.82 23.33
N GLY A 12 -1.42 -7.44 22.29
CA GLY A 12 -2.71 -7.04 21.71
C GLY A 12 -2.56 -5.98 20.62
N ILE A 13 -3.58 -5.86 19.77
CA ILE A 13 -3.58 -4.91 18.64
C ILE A 13 -4.11 -3.57 19.14
N ASP A 14 -3.29 -2.51 19.10
CA ASP A 14 -3.74 -1.13 19.27
C ASP A 14 -4.00 -0.50 17.89
N PRO A 15 -5.25 -0.15 17.54
CA PRO A 15 -5.53 0.52 16.28
C PRO A 15 -4.92 1.92 16.16
N ASN A 16 -4.54 2.56 17.27
CA ASN A 16 -3.82 3.84 17.26
C ASN A 16 -2.36 3.68 16.87
N ASP A 17 -1.80 2.49 17.08
CA ASP A 17 -0.38 2.22 16.98
C ASP A 17 -0.16 0.82 16.35
N PRO A 18 -0.52 0.62 15.08
CA PRO A 18 -0.54 -0.71 14.46
C PRO A 18 0.87 -1.17 14.12
N ILE A 19 1.55 -1.75 15.12
CA ILE A 19 2.89 -2.31 14.99
C ILE A 19 2.83 -3.69 14.34
N GLY A 20 3.79 -3.98 13.47
CA GLY A 20 3.93 -5.27 12.85
C GLY A 20 5.09 -5.35 11.88
N ASP A 21 5.08 -6.37 11.03
CA ASP A 21 6.07 -6.53 9.97
C ASP A 21 5.43 -6.22 8.64
N ILE A 22 6.19 -5.59 7.73
CA ILE A 22 5.78 -5.35 6.36
C ILE A 22 6.78 -5.95 5.38
N LEU A 23 6.25 -6.57 4.33
CA LEU A 23 7.00 -7.23 3.28
C LEU A 23 6.55 -6.73 1.91
N LEU A 24 7.53 -6.33 1.11
CA LEU A 24 7.41 -5.94 -0.28
C LEU A 24 8.28 -6.84 -1.14
N THR A 25 7.73 -7.42 -2.22
CA THR A 25 8.52 -8.29 -3.11
C THR A 25 8.10 -8.21 -4.58
N ASP A 26 9.09 -8.19 -5.46
CA ASP A 26 8.91 -8.33 -6.91
C ASP A 26 8.94 -9.80 -7.39
N GLY A 27 9.11 -10.75 -6.48
CA GLY A 27 9.28 -12.19 -6.75
C GLY A 27 10.73 -12.66 -6.73
N ASN A 28 11.71 -11.76 -6.85
CA ASN A 28 13.14 -12.06 -6.78
C ASN A 28 13.78 -11.47 -5.53
N ILE A 29 13.44 -10.24 -5.20
CA ILE A 29 13.96 -9.49 -4.06
C ILE A 29 12.83 -9.31 -3.06
N VAL A 30 13.17 -9.37 -1.77
CA VAL A 30 12.26 -9.17 -0.65
C VAL A 30 12.81 -8.04 0.20
N LEU A 31 12.04 -6.95 0.27
CA LEU A 31 12.20 -5.90 1.26
C LEU A 31 11.29 -6.25 2.44
N SER A 32 11.89 -6.49 3.60
CA SER A 32 11.20 -6.77 4.85
C SER A 32 11.63 -5.76 5.90
N VAL A 33 10.67 -5.23 6.63
CA VAL A 33 10.89 -4.38 7.81
C VAL A 33 10.07 -4.97 8.95
N GLU A 34 10.73 -5.25 10.06
CA GLU A 34 10.16 -5.92 11.23
C GLU A 34 9.83 -4.88 12.31
N SER A 35 8.80 -5.14 13.12
CA SER A 35 8.44 -4.33 14.28
C SER A 35 8.32 -2.82 13.98
N THR A 36 7.57 -2.49 12.93
CA THR A 36 7.39 -1.13 12.39
C THR A 36 5.93 -0.67 12.43
N TYR A 37 5.72 0.63 12.31
CA TYR A 37 4.39 1.25 12.23
C TYR A 37 3.77 1.07 10.84
N LEU A 38 2.81 0.16 10.75
CA LEU A 38 2.20 -0.22 9.47
C LEU A 38 1.46 0.96 8.82
N ASP A 39 0.78 1.79 9.61
CA ASP A 39 0.08 2.97 9.10
C ASP A 39 1.02 3.95 8.38
N SER A 40 2.20 4.17 8.93
CA SER A 40 3.26 5.01 8.36
C SER A 40 3.80 4.42 7.04
N TRP A 41 3.97 3.10 6.97
CA TRP A 41 4.32 2.43 5.71
C TRP A 41 3.23 2.52 4.65
N PHE A 42 1.97 2.29 5.01
CA PHE A 42 0.87 2.44 4.07
C PHE A 42 0.72 3.88 3.58
N ASP A 43 0.97 4.87 4.45
CA ASP A 43 0.97 6.29 4.11
C ASP A 43 1.92 6.61 2.95
N VAL A 44 3.18 6.20 3.06
CA VAL A 44 4.20 6.44 2.02
C VAL A 44 3.97 5.59 0.77
N LEU A 45 3.43 4.38 0.90
CA LEU A 45 3.12 3.52 -0.25
C LEU A 45 2.00 4.11 -1.11
N ILE A 46 0.99 4.72 -0.46
CA ILE A 46 -0.10 5.43 -1.13
C ILE A 46 0.43 6.65 -1.87
N ASP A 47 1.29 7.47 -1.24
CA ASP A 47 1.86 8.65 -1.89
C ASP A 47 2.84 8.29 -3.01
N GLY A 48 3.63 7.25 -2.80
CA GLY A 48 4.49 6.64 -3.82
C GLY A 48 3.68 6.20 -5.04
N TYR A 49 2.58 5.46 -4.84
CA TYR A 49 1.66 5.10 -5.91
C TYR A 49 1.15 6.32 -6.67
N LYS A 50 0.62 7.33 -5.97
CA LYS A 50 0.08 8.56 -6.57
C LYS A 50 1.14 9.33 -7.37
N SER A 51 2.40 9.34 -6.91
CA SER A 51 3.52 9.93 -7.66
C SER A 51 3.82 9.14 -8.94
N LEU A 52 3.87 7.80 -8.85
CA LEU A 52 4.16 6.94 -10.00
C LEU A 52 3.07 7.00 -11.08
N GLN A 53 1.79 7.19 -10.70
CA GLN A 53 0.71 7.44 -11.66
C GLN A 53 0.99 8.65 -12.55
N ASN A 54 1.63 9.68 -11.98
CA ASN A 54 2.02 10.91 -12.68
C ASN A 54 3.41 10.81 -13.32
N LYS A 55 4.04 9.63 -13.33
CA LYS A 55 5.41 9.39 -13.80
C LYS A 55 6.44 10.30 -13.11
N ASN A 56 6.22 10.61 -11.83
CA ASN A 56 7.11 11.43 -11.04
C ASN A 56 7.95 10.56 -10.10
N LYS A 57 9.20 10.97 -9.92
CA LYS A 57 10.04 10.51 -8.82
C LYS A 57 9.61 11.22 -7.53
N VAL A 58 9.49 10.47 -6.45
CA VAL A 58 9.30 11.02 -5.10
C VAL A 58 10.18 10.25 -4.10
N THR A 59 10.71 10.99 -3.13
CA THR A 59 11.42 10.44 -1.97
C THR A 59 10.67 10.88 -0.73
N LEU A 60 10.32 9.93 0.14
CA LEU A 60 9.48 10.13 1.31
C LEU A 60 10.20 9.63 2.56
N GLU A 61 10.06 10.36 3.65
CA GLU A 61 10.42 9.90 4.98
C GLU A 61 9.32 8.97 5.50
N ILE A 62 9.71 7.88 6.16
CA ILE A 62 8.79 7.00 6.89
C ILE A 62 8.94 7.35 8.37
N VAL A 63 7.83 7.66 9.02
CA VAL A 63 7.82 8.02 10.45
C VAL A 63 8.44 6.87 11.26
N GLU A 64 9.34 7.21 12.17
CA GLU A 64 10.08 6.29 13.06
C GLU A 64 10.99 5.27 12.35
N GLU A 65 11.27 5.46 11.05
CA GLU A 65 12.28 4.68 10.33
C GLU A 65 13.54 5.51 10.01
N PRO A 66 14.73 4.89 10.01
CA PRO A 66 15.99 5.61 9.79
C PRO A 66 16.27 5.95 8.31
N GLU A 67 15.65 5.23 7.38
CA GLU A 67 15.92 5.33 5.95
C GLU A 67 14.73 5.95 5.22
N VAL A 68 14.99 6.64 4.10
CA VAL A 68 13.94 7.16 3.22
C VAL A 68 13.55 6.12 2.17
N ILE A 69 12.30 6.15 1.73
CA ILE A 69 11.82 5.36 0.59
C ILE A 69 11.72 6.23 -0.66
N THR A 70 12.18 5.71 -1.79
CA THR A 70 12.10 6.41 -3.08
C THR A 70 11.30 5.59 -4.07
N PHE A 71 10.37 6.24 -4.75
CA PHE A 71 9.60 5.69 -5.86
C PHE A 71 9.98 6.45 -7.13
N GLU A 72 10.36 5.74 -8.20
CA GLU A 72 10.67 6.38 -9.47
C GLU A 72 10.27 5.54 -10.69
N PRO A 73 9.80 6.17 -11.78
CA PRO A 73 9.70 5.49 -13.07
C PRO A 73 11.10 5.21 -13.62
N VAL A 74 11.26 4.05 -14.22
CA VAL A 74 12.47 3.62 -14.93
C VAL A 74 12.11 3.20 -16.36
N LEU A 75 13.11 2.90 -17.21
CA LEU A 75 12.90 2.62 -18.63
C LEU A 75 11.84 1.52 -18.88
N GLU A 76 11.85 0.47 -18.07
CA GLU A 76 10.99 -0.70 -18.20
C GLU A 76 10.04 -0.89 -17.00
N GLY A 77 9.54 0.22 -16.44
CA GLY A 77 8.54 0.18 -15.38
C GLY A 77 8.84 1.13 -14.25
N PHE A 78 8.92 0.58 -13.04
CA PHE A 78 9.00 1.33 -11.80
C PHE A 78 10.00 0.68 -10.85
N LYS A 79 10.58 1.52 -9.99
CA LYS A 79 11.50 1.09 -8.95
C LYS A 79 11.08 1.65 -7.59
N ILE A 80 11.20 0.82 -6.56
CA ILE A 80 11.16 1.23 -5.15
C ILE A 80 12.54 1.00 -4.56
N SER A 81 13.11 2.03 -3.92
CA SER A 81 14.39 1.94 -3.22
C SER A 81 14.20 2.26 -1.74
N TYR A 82 14.75 1.42 -0.86
CA TYR A 82 14.76 1.62 0.58
C TYR A 82 16.08 1.10 1.17
N GLY A 83 16.87 1.99 1.77
CA GLY A 83 18.26 1.69 2.16
C GLY A 83 19.07 1.15 0.98
N LYS A 84 19.56 -0.09 1.09
CA LYS A 84 20.36 -0.77 0.04
C LYS A 84 19.53 -1.67 -0.88
N GLN A 85 18.21 -1.73 -0.65
CA GLN A 85 17.33 -2.65 -1.36
C GLN A 85 16.59 -1.91 -2.48
N GLU A 86 16.47 -2.58 -3.62
CA GLU A 86 15.74 -2.07 -4.78
C GLU A 86 14.80 -3.15 -5.30
N LEU A 87 13.54 -2.78 -5.50
CA LEU A 87 12.50 -3.62 -6.09
C LEU A 87 12.09 -3.06 -7.43
N PHE A 88 11.94 -3.94 -8.43
CA PHE A 88 11.55 -3.55 -9.78
C PHE A 88 10.23 -4.18 -10.18
N PHE A 89 9.33 -3.40 -10.76
CA PHE A 89 8.07 -3.92 -11.27
C PHE A 89 7.61 -3.16 -12.51
N SER A 90 7.02 -3.88 -13.46
CA SER A 90 6.59 -3.31 -14.74
C SER A 90 5.13 -2.86 -14.75
N ASN A 91 4.32 -3.36 -13.83
CA ASN A 91 2.87 -3.18 -13.83
C ASN A 91 2.39 -2.38 -12.61
N LEU A 92 2.08 -1.09 -12.84
CA LEU A 92 1.56 -0.21 -11.79
C LEU A 92 0.19 -0.65 -11.26
N ASN A 93 -0.62 -1.33 -12.09
CA ASN A 93 -1.91 -1.85 -11.64
C ASN A 93 -1.73 -3.05 -10.68
N GLU A 94 -0.72 -3.89 -10.88
CA GLU A 94 -0.40 -4.95 -9.91
C GLU A 94 0.02 -4.38 -8.55
N PHE A 95 0.88 -3.34 -8.56
CA PHE A 95 1.26 -2.64 -7.33
C PHE A 95 0.04 -2.04 -6.63
N TYR A 96 -0.84 -1.36 -7.38
CA TYR A 96 -2.09 -0.82 -6.87
C TYR A 96 -3.01 -1.89 -6.27
N GLN A 97 -3.24 -3.00 -6.97
CA GLN A 97 -4.12 -4.07 -6.48
C GLN A 97 -3.57 -4.72 -5.21
N SER A 98 -2.25 -4.93 -5.16
CA SER A 98 -1.63 -5.45 -3.94
C SER A 98 -1.75 -4.46 -2.79
N LEU A 99 -1.48 -3.17 -3.02
CA LEU A 99 -1.59 -2.14 -2.00
C LEU A 99 -3.02 -2.02 -1.48
N LEU A 100 -4.01 -2.01 -2.38
CA LEU A 100 -5.43 -1.96 -2.05
C LEU A 100 -5.87 -3.18 -1.23
N THR A 101 -5.41 -4.37 -1.60
CA THR A 101 -5.75 -5.61 -0.89
C THR A 101 -5.18 -5.59 0.52
N SER A 102 -3.89 -5.27 0.67
CA SER A 102 -3.23 -5.20 1.97
C SER A 102 -3.81 -4.07 2.84
N ALA A 103 -4.16 -2.92 2.26
CA ALA A 103 -4.78 -1.81 2.99
C ALA A 103 -6.16 -2.19 3.55
N LYS A 104 -6.98 -2.88 2.75
CA LYS A 104 -8.27 -3.42 3.19
C LYS A 104 -8.11 -4.43 4.31
N GLU A 105 -7.13 -5.32 4.18
CA GLU A 105 -6.83 -6.31 5.20
C GLU A 105 -6.37 -5.65 6.51
N LEU A 106 -5.53 -4.62 6.44
CA LEU A 106 -5.09 -3.88 7.64
C LEU A 106 -6.29 -3.25 8.34
N LEU A 107 -7.12 -2.48 7.65
CA LEU A 107 -8.29 -1.85 8.27
C LEU A 107 -9.27 -2.87 8.83
N PHE A 108 -9.46 -4.02 8.15
CA PHE A 108 -10.29 -5.10 8.66
C PHE A 108 -9.75 -5.70 9.96
N GLN A 109 -8.43 -5.89 10.07
CA GLN A 109 -7.80 -6.42 11.28
C GLN A 109 -7.79 -5.41 12.44
N LEU A 110 -7.62 -4.11 12.17
CA LEU A 110 -7.61 -3.06 13.19
C LEU A 110 -9.02 -2.72 13.70
N HIS A 111 -10.03 -2.75 12.83
CA HIS A 111 -11.39 -2.36 13.17
C HIS A 111 -12.43 -3.22 12.43
N PRO A 112 -12.70 -4.45 12.90
CA PRO A 112 -13.69 -5.32 12.30
C PRO A 112 -15.11 -4.72 12.35
N ASP A 113 -15.40 -3.88 13.34
CA ASP A 113 -16.75 -3.35 13.60
C ASP A 113 -17.02 -1.96 12.95
N GLN A 114 -16.06 -1.38 12.23
CA GLN A 114 -16.16 -0.16 11.39
C GLN A 114 -16.74 1.14 12.00
N GLU A 115 -17.25 1.17 13.23
CA GLU A 115 -18.10 2.27 13.70
C GLU A 115 -17.39 3.59 14.09
N ASN A 116 -16.05 3.69 14.19
CA ASN A 116 -15.39 4.94 14.63
C ASN A 116 -13.95 5.18 14.10
N LEU A 117 -13.71 5.00 12.79
CA LEU A 117 -12.38 5.26 12.17
C LEU A 117 -12.03 6.75 11.98
N THR A 118 -12.94 7.69 12.29
CA THR A 118 -12.77 9.13 12.00
C THR A 118 -11.78 9.87 12.89
N ASN A 119 -11.30 9.25 13.98
CA ASN A 119 -10.36 9.90 14.91
C ASN A 119 -8.88 9.65 14.56
N PHE A 120 -8.60 9.02 13.42
CA PHE A 120 -7.28 8.50 13.08
C PHE A 120 -6.83 9.05 11.72
N PRO A 121 -5.98 10.09 11.67
CA PRO A 121 -5.61 10.76 10.42
C PRO A 121 -4.94 9.82 9.39
N LEU A 122 -4.02 8.95 9.82
CA LEU A 122 -3.33 8.01 8.92
C LEU A 122 -4.27 6.91 8.43
N LEU A 123 -5.09 6.32 9.32
CA LEU A 123 -6.14 5.38 8.90
C LEU A 123 -7.17 6.05 8.00
N THR A 124 -7.41 7.36 8.14
CA THR A 124 -8.27 8.14 7.24
C THR A 124 -7.70 8.21 5.84
N LYS A 125 -6.38 8.38 5.67
CA LYS A 125 -5.74 8.33 4.34
C LYS A 125 -5.87 6.94 3.71
N ILE A 126 -5.62 5.88 4.48
CA ILE A 126 -5.79 4.49 4.03
C ILE A 126 -7.23 4.24 3.62
N ARG A 127 -8.20 4.69 4.43
CA ARG A 127 -9.63 4.60 4.11
C ARG A 127 -9.97 5.35 2.83
N HIS A 128 -9.57 6.61 2.69
CA HIS A 128 -9.83 7.40 1.49
C HIS A 128 -9.21 6.74 0.26
N PHE A 129 -8.01 6.18 0.35
CA PHE A 129 -7.39 5.42 -0.74
C PHE A 129 -8.25 4.20 -1.15
N ILE A 130 -8.84 3.50 -0.18
CA ILE A 130 -9.78 2.39 -0.46
C ILE A 130 -11.09 2.89 -1.07
N GLU A 131 -11.63 4.02 -0.61
CA GLU A 131 -12.90 4.59 -1.09
C GLU A 131 -12.77 5.23 -2.48
N GLU A 132 -11.63 5.86 -2.76
CA GLU A 132 -11.25 6.39 -4.07
C GLU A 132 -11.02 5.28 -5.11
N SER A 133 -10.96 4.01 -4.68
CA SER A 133 -10.81 2.88 -5.61
C SER A 133 -12.00 2.86 -6.57
N PRO A 134 -11.78 3.05 -7.89
CA PRO A 134 -12.87 3.23 -8.81
C PRO A 134 -13.74 1.97 -8.84
N THR A 135 -15.06 2.14 -8.73
CA THR A 135 -16.07 1.10 -9.04
C THR A 135 -16.09 0.75 -10.55
N GLN A 136 -14.97 0.89 -11.25
CA GLN A 136 -14.85 0.77 -12.71
C GLN A 136 -14.22 -0.56 -13.11
N PHE A 137 -14.85 -1.67 -12.72
CA PHE A 137 -14.83 -2.90 -13.52
C PHE A 137 -16.18 -3.62 -13.41
N LYS A 138 -17.30 -2.89 -13.58
CA LYS A 138 -18.54 -3.54 -14.03
C LYS A 138 -18.38 -3.82 -15.52
N THR A 139 -18.15 -5.10 -15.80
CA THR A 139 -18.11 -5.77 -17.08
C THR A 139 -18.99 -5.10 -18.14
N SER A 140 -18.37 -4.67 -19.25
CA SER A 140 -19.08 -4.50 -20.51
C SER A 140 -19.56 -5.88 -21.00
N GLN A 141 -20.73 -6.31 -20.54
CA GLN A 141 -21.53 -7.33 -21.22
C GLN A 141 -22.97 -6.84 -21.30
N SER A 142 -23.59 -7.09 -22.47
CA SER A 142 -24.94 -6.71 -22.93
C SER A 142 -24.97 -5.36 -23.68
N LEU A 143 -25.35 -5.23 -24.95
CA LEU A 143 -26.05 -6.11 -25.88
C LEU A 143 -25.45 -5.99 -27.30
N ILE A 144 -25.13 -7.13 -27.93
CA ILE A 144 -25.22 -7.26 -29.38
C ILE A 144 -26.69 -7.49 -29.69
N LEU A 145 -27.39 -6.48 -30.20
CA LEU A 145 -28.66 -6.69 -30.89
C LEU A 145 -28.33 -7.07 -32.33
N VAL A 146 -28.52 -8.36 -32.61
CA VAL A 146 -28.56 -8.94 -33.95
C VAL A 146 -29.68 -8.24 -34.73
N GLN A 147 -29.36 -7.74 -35.93
CA GLN A 147 -30.32 -7.18 -36.88
C GLN A 147 -31.16 -8.27 -37.53
#